data_AF-A0A960JZ38-F1
#
_entry.id   AF-A0A960JZ38-F1
#
_cell.length_a   1.000
_cell.length_b   1.000
_cell.length_c   1.000
_cell.angle_alpha   90.00
_cell.angle_beta   90.00
_cell.angle_gamma   90.00
#
_symmetry.space_group_name_H-M   'P 1'
#
loop_
_entity.id
_entity.type
_entity.pdbx_description
1 polymer ?
#
loop_
_entity_poly.entity_id
_entity_poly.type
_entity_poly.pdbx_seq_one_letter_code
_entity_poly.pdbx_strand_id
1 'polypeptide(L)' 'LHYARTARAWNANLRKERSRVLDVLAATYGPGREQRWRGRWHLFFLACEELFHFAAGDEWFVSHYLLSRR' A
#
# COMPACT_ATOMS: atom_id res chain seq x y z
N LEU A 1 -2.12 -11.97 -7.87
CA LEU A 1 -1.89 -12.50 -6.48
C LEU A 1 -0.68 -11.96 -5.72
N HIS A 2 0.54 -11.98 -6.29
CA HIS A 2 1.74 -11.59 -5.54
C HIS A 2 1.63 -10.20 -4.92
N TYR A 3 1.19 -9.21 -5.71
CA TYR A 3 1.04 -7.85 -5.23
C TYR A 3 -0.05 -7.71 -4.15
N ALA A 4 -1.13 -8.50 -4.21
CA ALA A 4 -2.13 -8.54 -3.14
C ALA A 4 -1.52 -8.97 -1.80
N ARG A 5 -0.66 -10.00 -1.80
CA ARG A 5 0.06 -10.44 -0.58
C ARG A 5 1.01 -9.35 -0.08
N THR A 6 1.68 -8.64 -0.98
CA THR A 6 2.52 -7.50 -0.64
C THR A 6 1.72 -6.37 0.01
N ALA A 7 0.58 -5.98 -0.58
CA ALA A 7 -0.31 -4.96 -0.03
C ALA A 7 -0.83 -5.34 1.36
N ARG A 8 -1.25 -6.60 1.55
CA ARG A 8 -1.64 -7.15 2.87
C ARG A 8 -0.51 -7.01 3.90
N ALA A 9 0.72 -7.39 3.53
CA ALA A 9 1.87 -7.31 4.41
C ALA A 9 2.22 -5.86 4.79
N TRP A 10 2.17 -4.94 3.83
CA TRP A 10 2.36 -3.52 4.11
C TRP A 10 1.27 -2.95 5.02
N ASN A 11 0.01 -3.35 4.82
CA ASN A 11 -1.08 -2.94 5.69
C ASN A 11 -0.90 -3.45 7.12
N ALA A 12 -0.45 -4.71 7.28
CA ALA A 12 -0.14 -5.30 8.57
C ALA A 12 1.01 -4.54 9.27
N ASN A 13 2.07 -4.21 8.54
CA ASN A 13 3.18 -3.41 9.06
C ASN A 13 2.75 -1.98 9.46
N LEU A 14 1.91 -1.32 8.64
CA LEU A 14 1.35 0.00 8.95
C LEU A 14 0.55 -0.01 10.27
N ARG A 15 -0.14 -1.11 10.55
CA ARG A 15 -0.91 -1.30 11.79
C ARG A 15 0.00 -1.62 12.98
N LYS A 16 1.00 -2.48 12.79
CA LYS A 16 1.96 -2.92 13.81
C LYS A 16 2.83 -1.77 14.30
N GLU A 17 3.43 -1.01 13.38
CA GLU A 17 4.41 0.04 13.68
C GLU A 17 3.75 1.40 13.95
N ARG A 18 2.59 1.42 14.62
CA ARG A 18 1.70 2.58 14.71
C ARG A 18 2.42 3.87 15.16
N SER A 19 3.22 3.83 16.23
CA SER A 19 3.88 5.03 16.76
C SER A 19 4.79 5.67 15.72
N ARG A 20 5.74 4.88 15.21
CA ARG A 20 6.71 5.33 14.21
C ARG A 20 6.04 5.81 12.93
N VAL A 21 4.97 5.15 12.49
CA VAL A 21 4.16 5.60 11.35
C VAL A 21 3.53 6.96 11.62
N LEU A 22 2.94 7.17 12.81
CA LEU A 22 2.33 8.46 13.15
C LEU A 22 3.38 9.58 13.18
N ASP A 23 4.57 9.33 13.70
CA ASP A 23 5.66 10.30 13.72
C ASP A 23 6.08 10.71 12.29
N VAL A 24 6.26 9.73 11.40
CA VAL A 24 6.59 9.99 9.99
C VAL A 24 5.47 10.75 9.29
N LEU A 25 4.22 10.39 9.55
CA LEU A 25 3.06 11.05 8.94
C LEU A 25 2.86 12.46 9.46
N ALA A 26 3.12 12.73 10.74
CA ALA A 26 3.09 14.08 11.30
C ALA A 26 4.22 14.95 10.71
N ALA A 27 5.42 14.38 10.52
CA ALA A 27 6.53 15.09 9.89
C ALA A 27 6.27 15.37 8.40
N THR A 28 5.69 14.41 7.67
CA THR A 28 5.48 14.50 6.21
C THR A 28 4.26 15.32 5.85
N TYR A 29 3.17 15.09 6.57
CA TYR A 29 1.87 15.71 6.31
C TYR A 29 1.50 16.73 7.38
N GLY A 30 2.39 17.17 8.26
CA GLY A 30 2.09 18.18 9.28
C GLY A 30 1.35 17.63 10.52
N PRO A 31 1.61 18.21 11.71
CA PRO A 31 1.03 17.74 12.97
C PRO A 31 -0.50 17.78 13.00
N GLY A 32 -1.11 16.83 13.70
CA GLY A 32 -2.56 16.69 13.83
C GLY A 32 -3.25 16.05 12.61
N ARG A 33 -2.51 15.75 11.53
CA ARG A 33 -3.05 15.09 10.32
C ARG A 33 -2.67 13.61 10.22
N GLU A 34 -1.80 13.11 11.09
CA GLU A 34 -1.22 11.77 11.05
C GLU A 34 -2.27 10.65 11.12
N GLN A 35 -3.30 10.79 11.96
CA GLN A 35 -4.36 9.77 12.04
C GLN A 35 -5.19 9.69 10.75
N ARG A 36 -5.54 10.84 10.17
CA ARG A 36 -6.28 10.91 8.90
C ARG A 36 -5.47 10.27 7.78
N TRP A 37 -4.18 10.59 7.69
CA TRP A 37 -3.30 10.02 6.67
C TRP A 37 -3.03 8.54 6.90
N ARG A 38 -2.90 8.08 8.15
CA ARG A 38 -2.79 6.65 8.46
C ARG A 38 -4.04 5.89 8.00
N GLY A 39 -5.22 6.46 8.21
CA GLY A 39 -6.48 5.89 7.70
C GLY A 39 -6.52 5.80 6.18
N ARG A 40 -6.04 6.84 5.47
CA ARG A 40 -5.94 6.83 4.00
C ARG A 40 -5.00 5.75 3.49
N TRP A 41 -3.82 5.60 4.10
CA TRP A 41 -2.88 4.53 3.75
C TRP A 41 -3.44 3.13 4.03
N HIS A 42 -4.15 2.96 5.15
CA HIS A 42 -4.82 1.71 5.46
C HIS A 42 -5.86 1.34 4.40
N LEU A 43 -6.72 2.29 4.01
CA LEU A 43 -7.74 2.08 2.98
C LEU A 43 -7.12 1.80 1.62
N PHE A 44 -6.05 2.51 1.26
CA PHE A 44 -5.31 2.28 0.02
C PHE A 44 -4.77 0.85 -0.07
N PHE A 45 -4.08 0.36 0.97
CA PHE A 45 -3.55 -0.99 0.94
C PHE A 45 -4.65 -2.06 0.91
N LEU A 46 -5.78 -1.83 1.61
CA LEU A 46 -6.94 -2.70 1.54
C LEU A 46 -7.53 -2.74 0.12
N ALA A 47 -7.70 -1.59 -0.52
CA ALA A 47 -8.19 -1.52 -1.91
C ALA A 47 -7.24 -2.21 -2.89
N CYS A 48 -5.93 -2.01 -2.76
CA CYS A 48 -4.94 -2.70 -3.61
C CYS A 48 -4.93 -4.22 -3.38
N GLU A 49 -5.07 -4.66 -2.13
CA GLU A 49 -5.14 -6.08 -1.80
C GLU A 49 -6.30 -6.76 -2.53
N GLU A 50 -7.51 -6.21 -2.43
CA GLU A 50 -8.70 -6.73 -3.09
C GLU A 50 -8.58 -6.67 -4.62
N LEU A 51 -8.12 -5.55 -5.17
CA LEU A 51 -7.98 -5.36 -6.61
C LEU A 51 -7.04 -6.42 -7.23
N PHE A 52 -5.87 -6.63 -6.65
CA PHE A 52 -4.89 -7.60 -7.15
C PHE A 52 -5.21 -9.07 -6.77
N HIS A 53 -6.25 -9.29 -5.97
CA HIS A 53 -6.78 -10.60 -5.63
C HIS A 53 -8.02 -10.98 -6.47
N PHE A 54 -8.72 -9.99 -7.02
CA PHE A 54 -9.91 -10.18 -7.84
C PHE A 54 -9.66 -11.17 -8.99
N ALA A 55 -10.66 -12.01 -9.27
CA ALA A 55 -10.59 -13.06 -10.29
C ALA A 55 -9.30 -13.90 -10.19
N ALA A 56 -8.98 -14.36 -8.96
CA ALA A 56 -7.74 -15.08 -8.65
C ALA A 56 -6.44 -14.35 -9.03
N GLY A 57 -6.51 -13.02 -9.21
CA GLY A 57 -5.39 -12.16 -9.57
C GLY A 57 -5.06 -12.11 -11.07
N ASP A 58 -6.00 -12.51 -11.94
CA ASP A 58 -5.80 -12.56 -13.39
C ASP A 58 -6.19 -11.24 -14.11
N GLU A 59 -6.90 -10.35 -13.43
CA GLU A 59 -7.39 -9.09 -14.03
C GLU A 59 -6.37 -7.94 -13.89
N TRP A 60 -5.69 -7.84 -12.73
CA TRP A 60 -4.68 -6.80 -12.46
C TRP A 60 -3.32 -7.42 -12.13
N PHE A 61 -2.29 -6.99 -12.86
CA PHE A 61 -0.94 -7.54 -12.74
C PHE A 61 0.15 -6.47 -12.87
N VAL A 62 1.38 -6.88 -12.56
CA VAL A 62 2.59 -6.08 -12.73
C VAL A 62 3.36 -6.66 -13.90
N SER A 63 3.65 -5.84 -14.91
CA SER A 63 4.43 -6.23 -16.08
C SER A 63 5.83 -5.63 -16.01
N HIS A 64 6.83 -6.42 -16.41
CA HIS A 64 8.21 -6.00 -16.49
C HIS A 64 8.63 -5.98 -17.97
N TYR A 65 9.14 -4.85 -18.43
CA TYR A 65 9.58 -4.67 -19.81
C TYR A 65 11.05 -4.26 -19.84
N LEU A 66 11.84 -4.91 -20.70
CA LEU A 66 13.19 -4.50 -21.05
C LEU A 66 13.17 -3.95 -22.48
N LEU A 67 13.58 -2.70 -22.65
CA LEU A 67 13.52 -1.99 -23.94
C LEU A 67 14.92 -1.85 -24.54
N SER A 68 15.01 -1.90 -25.88
CA SER A 68 16.22 -1.61 -26.65
C SER A 68 15.92 -0.57 -27.75
N ARG A 69 16.97 0.07 -28.27
CA ARG A 69 16.84 0.96 -29.44
C ARG A 69 16.40 0.14 -30.65
N ARG A 70 15.50 0.73 -31.45
CA ARG A 70 15.12 0.21 -32.77
C ARG A 70 16.25 0.39 -33.76
#